data_AF-A0A534RL87-F1
#
_entry.id   AF-A0A534RL87-F1
#
_cell.length_a   1.000
_cell.length_b   1.000
_cell.length_c   1.000
_cell.angle_alpha   90.00
_cell.angle_beta   90.00
_cell.angle_gamma   90.00
#
_symmetry.space_group_name_H-M   'P 1'
#
loop_
_entity.id
_entity.type
_entity.pdbx_description
1 polymer ?
#
loop_
_entity_poly.entity_id
_entity_poly.type
_entity_poly.pdbx_seq_one_letter_code
_entity_poly.pdbx_strand_id
1 'polypeptide(L)'
;MEPVHLKLELAVHGARLDAALAQRIGRGRGAGSSARPSLDVVLPGEVWVGVPIVDTPTPYVLAAEGDDTYLLRGDATGNADLRIEVRIATPPRFYERRTSRGTPMSTIATVRAGHLVISPGAACGYSMNGAPCRFCLEGARVAVERDAAPIADVIH
;
A
#
# COMPACT_ATOMS: atom_id res chain seq x y z
N MET A 1 -8.40 5.86 21.52
CA MET A 1 -8.66 4.86 20.46
C MET A 1 -7.41 4.01 20.30
N GLU A 2 -7.55 2.69 20.19
CA GLU A 2 -6.41 1.78 20.07
C GLU A 2 -5.85 1.77 18.62
N PRO A 3 -4.52 1.83 18.41
CA PRO A 3 -3.92 1.87 17.06
C PRO A 3 -4.32 0.70 16.14
N VAL A 4 -4.54 -0.50 16.68
CA VAL A 4 -4.93 -1.67 15.88
C VAL A 4 -6.34 -1.53 15.33
N HIS A 5 -7.28 -1.01 16.12
CA HIS A 5 -8.63 -0.74 15.65
C HIS A 5 -8.62 0.32 14.53
N LEU A 6 -7.85 1.40 14.73
CA LEU A 6 -7.71 2.46 13.74
C LEU A 6 -7.09 1.96 12.43
N LYS A 7 -6.13 1.03 12.49
CA LYS A 7 -5.59 0.35 11.30
C LYS A 7 -6.68 -0.35 10.48
N LEU A 8 -7.61 -1.05 11.14
CA LEU A 8 -8.71 -1.73 10.45
C LEU A 8 -9.68 -0.72 9.82
N GLU A 9 -10.05 0.33 10.55
CA GLU A 9 -10.93 1.38 10.02
C GLU A 9 -10.32 2.06 8.79
N LEU A 10 -9.03 2.40 8.82
CA LEU A 10 -8.33 3.01 7.70
C LEU A 10 -8.20 2.07 6.50
N ALA A 11 -8.01 0.77 6.73
CA ALA A 11 -7.94 -0.22 5.65
C ALA A 11 -9.29 -0.36 4.93
N VAL A 12 -10.41 -0.19 5.64
CA VAL A 12 -11.78 -0.30 5.10
C VAL A 12 -12.22 1.00 4.45
N HIS A 13 -12.08 2.14 5.13
CA HIS A 13 -12.64 3.41 4.70
C HIS A 13 -11.70 4.26 3.86
N GLY A 14 -10.39 3.99 3.92
CA GLY A 14 -9.38 4.85 3.32
C GLY A 14 -9.36 6.25 3.95
N ALA A 15 -8.53 7.11 3.39
CA ALA A 15 -8.42 8.51 3.80
C ALA A 15 -8.30 9.43 2.59
N ARG A 16 -8.72 10.68 2.78
CA ARG A 16 -8.43 11.77 1.85
C ARG A 16 -7.11 12.43 2.24
N LEU A 17 -6.44 13.02 1.26
CA LEU A 17 -5.29 13.89 1.50
C LEU A 17 -5.77 15.34 1.54
N ASP A 18 -5.26 16.12 2.48
CA ASP A 18 -5.35 17.57 2.37
C ASP A 18 -4.43 18.09 1.24
N ALA A 19 -4.62 19.35 0.86
CA ALA A 19 -3.87 19.95 -0.24
C ALA A 19 -2.36 20.04 0.07
N ALA A 20 -2.00 20.34 1.32
CA ALA A 20 -0.62 20.51 1.75
C ALA A 20 0.15 19.19 1.70
N LEU A 21 -0.43 18.11 2.22
CA LEU A 21 0.18 16.78 2.18
C LEU A 21 0.25 16.25 0.74
N ALA A 22 -0.81 16.44 -0.05
CA ALA A 22 -0.81 16.06 -1.47
C ALA A 22 0.33 16.74 -2.25
N GLN A 23 0.60 18.02 -1.96
CA GLN A 23 1.73 18.74 -2.54
C GLN A 23 3.08 18.21 -2.03
N ARG A 24 3.20 17.92 -0.73
CA ARG A 24 4.43 17.42 -0.10
C ARG A 24 4.84 16.04 -0.60
N ILE A 25 3.89 15.11 -0.76
CA ILE A 25 4.19 13.74 -1.18
C ILE A 25 4.27 13.59 -2.71
N GLY A 26 3.75 14.56 -3.47
CA GLY A 26 3.61 14.50 -4.92
C GLY A 26 2.61 13.42 -5.38
N ARG A 27 2.29 13.37 -6.68
CA ARG A 27 1.28 12.44 -7.24
C ARG A 27 1.64 10.95 -7.20
N GLY A 28 2.72 10.52 -6.53
CA GLY A 28 3.12 9.13 -6.62
C GLY A 28 4.15 8.67 -5.62
N ARG A 29 3.70 8.18 -4.47
CA ARG A 29 4.44 7.17 -3.69
C ARG A 29 3.48 6.10 -3.12
N GLY A 30 2.77 5.44 -4.03
CA GLY A 30 2.22 4.10 -3.84
C GLY A 30 3.02 3.14 -4.70
N ALA A 31 4.23 2.76 -4.27
CA ALA A 31 5.04 1.79 -5.00
C ALA A 31 4.47 0.39 -4.77
N GLY A 32 3.54 0.04 -5.65
CA GLY A 32 2.96 -1.28 -5.79
C GLY A 32 2.00 -1.21 -6.95
N SER A 33 2.07 -2.20 -7.82
CA SER A 33 1.15 -2.42 -8.95
C SER A 33 -0.26 -2.76 -8.43
N SER A 34 -0.88 -1.87 -7.66
CA SER A 34 -2.29 -1.95 -7.27
C SER A 34 -3.04 -0.80 -7.93
N ALA A 35 -4.15 -1.10 -8.59
CA ALA A 35 -4.99 -0.16 -9.33
C ALA A 35 -5.57 1.01 -8.49
N ARG A 36 -5.28 1.07 -7.19
CA ARG A 36 -5.65 2.18 -6.30
C ARG A 36 -4.40 2.75 -5.62
N PRO A 37 -4.19 4.08 -5.62
CA PRO A 37 -3.11 4.69 -4.87
C PRO A 37 -3.33 4.41 -3.38
N SER A 38 -2.33 3.84 -2.73
CA SER A 38 -2.29 3.65 -1.28
C SER A 38 -1.05 4.31 -0.73
N LEU A 39 -1.16 4.79 0.50
CA LEU A 39 -0.06 5.42 1.24
C LEU A 39 0.25 4.59 2.48
N ASP A 40 1.51 4.20 2.63
CA ASP A 40 1.95 3.50 3.84
C ASP A 40 2.09 4.53 4.98
N VAL A 41 1.27 4.37 6.01
CA VAL A 41 1.22 5.23 7.20
C VAL A 41 1.62 4.41 8.43
N VAL A 42 2.43 5.03 9.30
CA VAL A 42 2.80 4.47 10.59
C VAL A 42 2.05 5.23 11.68
N LEU A 43 1.16 4.52 12.37
CA LEU A 43 0.38 4.98 13.51
C LEU A 43 1.22 4.88 14.81
N PRO A 44 0.79 5.53 15.91
CA PRO A 44 1.43 5.37 17.21
C PRO A 44 1.62 3.89 17.61
N GLY A 45 2.75 3.59 18.24
CA GLY A 45 3.13 2.23 18.59
C GLY A 45 3.69 1.40 17.42
N GLU A 46 4.21 2.05 16.38
CA GLU A 46 4.80 1.41 15.19
C GLU A 46 3.81 0.49 14.44
N VAL A 47 2.52 0.84 14.44
CA VAL A 47 1.50 0.09 13.72
C VAL A 47 1.43 0.56 12.27
N TRP A 48 1.81 -0.31 11.35
CA TRP A 48 1.80 -0.03 9.91
C TRP A 48 0.45 -0.33 9.27
N VAL A 49 -0.02 0.60 8.43
CA VAL A 49 -1.23 0.48 7.63
C VAL A 49 -1.00 1.05 6.22
N GLY A 50 -1.37 0.28 5.20
CA GLY A 50 -1.47 0.79 3.83
C GLY A 50 -2.84 1.41 3.66
N VAL A 51 -2.92 2.74 3.70
CA VAL A 51 -4.19 3.48 3.66
C VAL A 51 -4.57 3.72 2.19
N PRO A 52 -5.73 3.20 1.72
CA PRO A 52 -6.25 3.58 0.42
C PRO A 52 -6.51 5.08 0.36
N ILE A 53 -5.99 5.75 -0.66
CA ILE A 53 -6.31 7.16 -0.91
C ILE A 53 -7.54 7.21 -1.81
N VAL A 54 -8.60 7.85 -1.31
CA VAL A 54 -9.91 7.87 -1.96
C VAL A 54 -10.38 9.30 -2.21
N ASP A 55 -11.12 9.50 -3.30
CA ASP A 55 -11.79 10.77 -3.60
C ASP A 55 -13.25 10.80 -3.11
N THR A 56 -13.75 9.65 -2.61
CA THR A 56 -15.09 9.52 -2.04
C THR A 56 -15.15 10.05 -0.60
N PRO A 57 -16.35 10.41 -0.09
CA PRO A 57 -16.51 10.76 1.31
C PRO A 57 -16.00 9.65 2.24
N THR A 58 -15.12 10.02 3.17
CA THR A 58 -14.59 9.21 4.26
C THR A 58 -14.42 10.12 5.47
N PRO A 59 -14.61 9.63 6.70
CA PRO A 59 -14.40 10.43 7.90
C PRO A 59 -12.92 10.76 8.15
N TYR A 60 -11.99 10.13 7.41
CA TYR A 60 -10.55 10.23 7.65
C TYR A 60 -9.85 11.16 6.66
N VAL A 61 -9.04 12.09 7.18
CA VAL A 61 -8.18 12.98 6.41
C VAL A 61 -6.75 12.89 6.93
N LEU A 62 -5.80 12.67 6.04
CA LEU A 62 -4.38 12.84 6.31
C LEU A 62 -3.98 14.26 5.95
N ALA A 63 -3.50 15.00 6.94
CA ALA A 63 -3.17 16.42 6.82
C ALA A 63 -1.69 16.68 7.09
N ALA A 64 -1.12 17.67 6.41
CA ALA A 64 0.22 18.17 6.69
C ALA A 64 0.16 19.51 7.40
N GLU A 65 0.86 19.63 8.52
CA GLU A 65 1.01 20.88 9.24
C GLU A 65 2.49 21.10 9.53
N GLY A 66 3.11 22.04 8.82
CA GLY A 66 4.57 22.19 8.82
C GLY A 66 5.25 20.91 8.32
N ASP A 67 6.17 20.37 9.13
CA ASP A 67 6.89 19.13 8.84
C ASP A 67 6.16 17.87 9.33
N ASP A 68 5.11 18.04 10.14
CA ASP A 68 4.39 16.93 10.75
C ASP A 68 3.25 16.44 9.85
N THR A 69 2.76 15.22 10.15
CA THR A 69 1.57 14.66 9.50
C THR A 69 0.58 14.23 10.57
N TYR A 70 -0.69 14.54 10.35
CA TYR A 70 -1.77 14.17 11.27
C TYR A 70 -2.83 13.36 10.54
N LEU A 71 -3.35 12.35 11.23
CA LEU A 71 -4.63 11.74 10.90
C LEU A 71 -5.72 12.47 11.66
N LEU A 72 -6.67 13.01 10.91
CA LEU A 72 -7.88 13.65 11.42
C LEU A 72 -9.07 12.73 11.16
N ARG A 73 -9.93 12.59 12.17
CA ARG A 73 -11.29 12.06 11.99
C ARG A 73 -12.26 13.14 12.41
N GLY A 74 -13.29 13.38 11.62
CA GLY A 74 -14.31 14.37 11.94
C GLY A 74 -15.64 14.11 11.26
N ASP A 75 -16.63 14.88 11.65
CA ASP A 75 -17.92 14.88 10.97
C ASP A 75 -17.90 15.72 9.69
N ALA A 76 -18.98 15.64 8.91
CA ALA A 76 -19.12 16.41 7.66
C ALA A 76 -19.17 17.94 7.86
N THR A 77 -19.24 18.42 9.11
CA THR A 77 -19.26 19.86 9.46
C THR A 77 -17.88 20.43 9.77
N GLY A 78 -16.83 19.60 9.73
CA GLY A 78 -15.44 20.04 9.84
C GLY A 78 -14.90 20.06 11.27
N ASN A 79 -15.64 19.54 12.25
CA ASN A 79 -15.12 19.33 13.60
C ASN A 79 -14.41 17.97 13.66
N ALA A 80 -13.09 18.00 13.93
CA ALA A 80 -12.32 16.79 14.15
C ALA A 80 -12.48 16.31 15.59
N ASP A 81 -13.04 15.13 15.78
CA ASP A 81 -13.15 14.46 17.09
C ASP A 81 -11.90 13.61 17.41
N LEU A 82 -11.06 13.37 16.40
CA LEU A 82 -9.77 12.69 16.53
C LEU A 82 -8.68 13.48 15.81
N ARG A 83 -7.55 13.62 16.49
CA ARG A 83 -6.31 14.11 15.92
C ARG A 83 -5.15 13.29 16.47
N ILE A 84 -4.43 12.61 15.57
CA ILE A 84 -3.30 11.76 15.94
C ILE A 84 -2.13 12.07 15.01
N GLU A 85 -0.96 12.29 15.58
CA GLU A 85 0.28 12.41 14.81
C GLU A 85 0.64 11.05 14.20
N VAL A 86 0.96 11.05 12.91
CA VAL A 86 1.33 9.86 12.14
C VAL A 86 2.55 10.14 11.30
N ARG A 87 3.22 9.09 10.84
CA ARG A 87 4.35 9.22 9.90
C ARG A 87 4.00 8.61 8.57
N ILE A 88 4.33 9.30 7.49
CA ILE A 88 4.32 8.71 6.15
C ILE A 88 5.59 7.88 6.00
N ALA A 89 5.44 6.61 5.63
CA ALA A 89 6.59 5.74 5.43
C ALA A 89 7.43 6.24 4.24
N THR A 90 8.74 6.36 4.46
CA THR A 90 9.66 6.68 3.38
C THR A 90 9.81 5.46 2.48
N PRO A 91 9.64 5.59 1.15
CA PRO A 91 9.89 4.48 0.25
C PRO A 91 11.31 3.94 0.40
N PRO A 92 11.46 2.60 0.41
CA PRO A 92 12.77 1.98 0.42
C PRO A 92 13.64 2.44 -0.75
N ARG A 93 14.92 2.75 -0.47
CA ARG A 93 15.91 3.18 -1.49
C ARG A 93 16.07 2.20 -2.65
N PHE A 94 15.79 0.91 -2.43
CA PHE A 94 15.94 -0.08 -3.49
C PHE A 94 14.91 0.09 -4.61
N TYR A 95 13.78 0.77 -4.40
CA TYR A 95 12.80 1.03 -5.46
C TYR A 95 13.36 1.84 -6.63
N GLU A 96 14.34 2.71 -6.37
CA GLU A 96 15.02 3.52 -7.38
C GLU A 96 16.09 2.73 -8.14
N ARG A 97 16.43 1.51 -7.68
CA ARG A 97 17.39 0.65 -8.36
C ARG A 97 16.76 -0.03 -9.57
N ARG A 98 17.63 -0.49 -10.47
CA ARG A 98 17.25 -1.28 -11.65
C ARG A 98 17.96 -2.64 -11.64
N THR A 99 17.32 -3.64 -12.23
CA THR A 99 17.97 -4.92 -12.52
C THR A 99 19.06 -4.74 -13.58
N SER A 100 19.89 -5.76 -13.81
CA SER A 100 20.88 -5.77 -14.90
C SER A 100 20.28 -5.58 -16.30
N ARG A 101 18.97 -5.85 -16.45
CA ARG A 101 18.21 -5.62 -17.69
C ARG A 101 17.45 -4.29 -17.69
N GLY A 102 17.72 -3.41 -16.73
CA GLY A 102 17.11 -2.09 -16.64
C GLY A 102 15.70 -2.05 -16.05
N THR A 103 15.12 -3.18 -15.60
CA THR A 103 13.78 -3.22 -15.00
C THR A 103 13.79 -2.48 -13.65
N PRO A 104 12.91 -1.49 -13.41
CA PRO A 104 12.82 -0.82 -12.10
C PRO A 104 12.44 -1.82 -11.00
N MET A 105 13.13 -1.77 -9.85
CA MET A 105 12.83 -2.67 -8.74
C MET A 105 11.45 -2.46 -8.14
N SER A 106 10.90 -1.25 -8.24
CA SER A 106 9.54 -0.91 -7.81
C SER A 106 8.43 -1.67 -8.55
N THR A 107 8.71 -2.25 -9.72
CA THR A 107 7.74 -3.09 -10.47
C THR A 107 7.87 -4.58 -10.15
N ILE A 108 8.91 -4.96 -9.41
CA ILE A 108 9.26 -6.35 -9.07
C ILE A 108 8.90 -6.66 -7.62
N ALA A 109 9.15 -5.70 -6.72
CA ALA A 109 8.96 -5.91 -5.30
C ALA A 109 8.40 -4.67 -4.60
N THR A 110 7.59 -4.91 -3.58
CA THR A 110 7.02 -3.89 -2.70
C THR A 110 7.27 -4.26 -1.23
N VAL A 111 7.37 -3.27 -0.36
CA VAL A 111 7.47 -3.46 1.10
C VAL A 111 6.08 -3.24 1.70
N ARG A 112 5.68 -4.16 2.57
CA ARG A 112 4.41 -4.12 3.32
C ARG A 112 4.69 -4.45 4.78
N ALA A 113 4.50 -3.49 5.69
CA ALA A 113 4.63 -3.68 7.13
C ALA A 113 5.89 -4.49 7.53
N GLY A 114 7.08 -4.05 7.06
CA GLY A 114 8.36 -4.70 7.34
C GLY A 114 8.71 -5.93 6.48
N HIS A 115 7.81 -6.39 5.62
CA HIS A 115 8.05 -7.54 4.74
C HIS A 115 8.31 -7.09 3.30
N LEU A 116 9.26 -7.74 2.63
CA LEU A 116 9.47 -7.59 1.19
C LEU A 116 8.60 -8.61 0.45
N VAL A 117 7.63 -8.11 -0.31
CA VAL A 117 6.78 -8.91 -1.19
C VAL A 117 7.34 -8.82 -2.60
N ILE A 118 7.82 -9.95 -3.13
CA ILE A 118 8.27 -10.06 -4.52
C ILE A 118 7.10 -10.56 -5.36
N SER A 119 6.48 -9.64 -6.10
CA SER A 119 5.35 -9.91 -6.98
C SER A 119 5.47 -9.02 -8.21
N PRO A 120 6.03 -9.52 -9.33
CA PRO A 120 6.10 -8.73 -10.56
C PRO A 120 4.70 -8.32 -11.01
N GLY A 121 4.53 -7.04 -11.38
CA GLY A 121 3.22 -6.37 -11.47
C GLY A 121 2.17 -6.94 -12.43
N ALA A 122 2.56 -7.77 -13.41
CA ALA A 122 1.62 -8.42 -14.35
C ALA A 122 1.85 -9.94 -14.40
N ALA A 123 3.09 -10.34 -14.68
CA ALA A 123 3.56 -11.72 -14.59
C ALA A 123 5.09 -11.72 -14.49
N CYS A 124 5.67 -12.78 -13.91
CA CYS A 124 7.12 -12.94 -13.94
C CYS A 124 7.57 -13.32 -15.36
N GLY A 125 8.34 -12.47 -16.03
CA GLY A 125 8.85 -12.77 -17.37
C GLY A 125 9.66 -14.06 -17.45
N TYR A 126 10.32 -14.47 -16.35
CA TYR A 126 11.00 -15.77 -16.28
C TYR A 126 10.01 -16.94 -16.30
N SER A 127 8.92 -16.86 -15.55
CA SER A 127 7.88 -17.88 -15.54
C SER A 127 7.13 -17.95 -16.88
N MET A 128 6.81 -16.81 -17.49
CA MET A 128 6.16 -16.76 -18.81
C MET A 128 7.02 -17.35 -19.94
N ASN A 129 8.35 -17.33 -19.79
CA ASN A 129 9.29 -17.93 -20.73
C ASN A 129 9.69 -19.37 -20.35
N GLY A 130 8.97 -20.03 -19.44
CA GLY A 130 9.24 -21.42 -19.05
C GLY A 130 10.54 -21.63 -18.26
N ALA A 131 11.15 -20.56 -17.74
CA ALA A 131 12.39 -20.59 -16.97
C ALA A 131 12.19 -19.99 -15.56
N PRO A 132 11.24 -20.51 -14.75
CA PRO A 132 10.94 -19.95 -13.44
C PRO A 132 12.16 -20.00 -12.52
N CYS A 133 12.31 -19.01 -11.65
CA CYS A 133 13.39 -19.06 -10.66
C CYS A 133 13.11 -20.16 -9.62
N ARG A 134 14.16 -20.77 -9.06
CA ARG A 134 14.04 -21.85 -8.06
C ARG A 134 13.27 -21.48 -6.79
N PHE A 135 13.06 -20.19 -6.56
CA PHE A 135 12.34 -19.64 -5.40
C PHE A 135 10.88 -19.27 -5.74
N CYS A 136 10.47 -19.37 -7.01
CA CYS A 136 9.14 -18.99 -7.44
C CYS A 136 8.16 -20.14 -7.23
N LEU A 137 7.34 -20.02 -6.17
CA LEU A 137 6.26 -20.98 -5.91
C LEU A 137 5.24 -21.04 -7.05
N GLU A 138 4.96 -19.90 -7.70
CA GLU A 138 4.02 -19.82 -8.83
C GLU A 138 4.63 -20.35 -10.14
N GLY A 139 5.89 -20.03 -10.41
CA GLY A 139 6.62 -20.52 -11.58
C GLY A 139 6.85 -22.04 -11.55
N ALA A 140 6.98 -22.63 -10.36
CA ALA A 140 7.04 -24.08 -10.18
C ALA A 140 5.69 -24.78 -10.46
N ARG A 141 4.58 -24.03 -10.50
CA ARG A 141 3.21 -24.56 -10.68
C ARG A 141 2.66 -24.43 -12.09
N VAL A 142 3.36 -23.77 -13.03
CA VAL A 142 2.92 -23.58 -14.43
C VAL A 142 2.76 -24.91 -15.18
N ALA A 143 3.17 -26.05 -14.61
CA ALA A 143 2.80 -27.37 -15.14
C ALA A 143 1.32 -27.75 -14.89
N VAL A 144 0.57 -27.00 -14.08
CA VAL A 144 -0.84 -27.27 -13.76
C VAL A 144 -1.64 -25.99 -13.98
N GLU A 145 -2.43 -25.96 -15.07
CA GLU A 145 -3.46 -24.94 -15.29
C GLU A 145 -4.32 -24.81 -14.02
N ARG A 146 -4.49 -23.58 -13.54
CA ARG A 146 -5.41 -23.30 -12.44
C ARG A 146 -6.73 -22.82 -12.99
N ASP A 147 -7.80 -23.56 -12.70
CA ASP A 147 -9.12 -22.96 -12.61
C ASP A 147 -9.16 -21.96 -11.45
N ALA A 148 -9.87 -20.85 -11.64
CA ALA A 148 -10.10 -19.89 -10.57
C ALA A 148 -10.82 -20.59 -9.40
N ALA A 149 -10.31 -20.43 -8.18
CA ALA A 149 -10.99 -20.97 -7.01
C ALA A 149 -12.37 -20.29 -6.85
N PRO A 150 -13.47 -21.04 -6.71
CA PRO A 150 -14.78 -20.47 -6.54
C PRO A 150 -14.85 -19.66 -5.24
N ILE A 151 -15.61 -18.57 -5.25
CA ILE A 151 -15.76 -17.65 -4.10
C ILE A 151 -16.20 -18.40 -2.83
N ALA A 152 -16.99 -19.46 -2.98
CA ALA A 152 -17.47 -20.31 -1.89
C ALA A 152 -16.34 -21.04 -1.12
N ASP A 153 -15.17 -21.23 -1.72
CA ASP A 153 -14.02 -21.86 -1.06
C ASP A 153 -13.17 -20.86 -0.26
N VAL A 154 -13.46 -19.55 -0.39
CA VAL A 154 -12.69 -18.47 0.23
C VAL A 154 -13.48 -17.80 1.35
N ILE A 155 -14.82 -17.84 1.29
CA ILE A 155 -15.70 -17.22 2.27
C ILE A 155 -16.46 -18.33 3.01
N HIS A 156 -16.13 -18.54 4.28
CA HIS A 156 -16.89 -19.39 5.21
C HIS A 156 -17.91 -18.56 6.00
#